data_AF-A0A924HMS3-F1
#
_entry.id   AF-A0A924HMS3-F1
#
_cell.length_a   1.000
_cell.length_b   1.000
_cell.length_c   1.000
_cell.angle_alpha   90.00
_cell.angle_beta   90.00
_cell.angle_gamma   90.00
#
_symmetry.space_group_name_H-M   'P 1'
#
loop_
_entity.id
_entity.type
_entity.pdbx_description
1 polymer ?
#
loop_
_entity_poly.entity_id
_entity_poly.type
_entity_poly.pdbx_seq_one_letter_code
_entity_poly.pdbx_strand_id
1 'polypeptide(L)' 'MEVTLNIRYEQLLAAIKKLPAAKIKQLKSVLDEQFIYEKATEELSDFQSYLLNGPSMKTEQFEQYQANRKHFNQWRTK' A
#
# COMPACT_ATOMS: atom_id res chain seq x y z
N MET A 1 8.27 -9.40 -24.26
CA MET A 1 9.45 -9.41 -23.38
C MET A 1 9.34 -8.18 -22.49
N GLU A 2 8.86 -8.36 -21.26
CA GLU A 2 8.83 -7.27 -20.28
C GLU A 2 10.21 -7.18 -19.63
N VAL A 3 10.89 -6.05 -19.86
CA VAL A 3 12.18 -5.79 -19.25
C VAL A 3 11.91 -5.20 -17.88
N THR A 4 11.93 -6.03 -16.83
CA THR A 4 11.91 -5.57 -15.44
C THR A 4 13.25 -4.93 -15.09
N LEU A 5 13.37 -3.63 -15.40
CA LEU A 5 14.51 -2.80 -15.03
C LEU A 5 14.44 -2.52 -13.53
N ASN A 6 15.26 -3.23 -12.75
CA ASN A 6 15.39 -2.99 -11.31
C ASN A 6 16.32 -1.79 -11.07
N ILE A 7 15.78 -0.59 -11.24
CA ILE A 7 16.50 0.69 -11.08
C ILE A 7 16.22 1.23 -9.67
N ARG A 8 17.29 1.45 -8.90
CA ARG A 8 17.15 2.09 -7.58
C ARG A 8 16.87 3.58 -7.73
N TYR A 9 16.17 4.16 -6.75
CA TYR A 9 15.78 5.58 -6.78
C TYR A 9 16.97 6.52 -7.01
N GLU A 10 18.12 6.25 -6.40
CA GLU A 10 19.32 7.08 -6.53
C GLU A 10 19.86 7.07 -7.97
N GLN A 11 19.73 5.93 -8.66
CA GLN A 11 20.14 5.79 -10.05
C GLN A 11 19.20 6.56 -10.99
N LEU A 12 17.89 6.52 -10.70
CA LEU A 12 16.90 7.31 -11.43
C LEU A 12 17.12 8.81 -11.23
N LEU A 13 17.37 9.24 -9.98
CA LEU A 13 17.66 10.63 -9.65
C LEU A 13 18.94 11.12 -10.36
N ALA A 14 19.99 10.31 -10.36
CA ALA A 14 21.23 10.62 -11.06
C ALA A 14 21.02 10.75 -12.58
N ALA A 15 20.16 9.92 -13.17
CA ALA A 15 19.79 10.01 -14.58
C ALA A 15 19.00 11.29 -14.89
N ILE A 16 18.00 11.62 -14.06
CA ILE A 16 17.18 12.84 -14.22
C ILE A 16 18.05 14.10 -14.13
N LYS A 17 19.03 14.13 -13.23
CA LYS A 17 19.96 15.26 -13.09
C LYS A 17 20.85 15.51 -14.32
N LYS A 18 21.04 14.50 -15.18
CA LYS A 18 21.83 14.62 -16.42
C LYS A 18 20.99 15.14 -17.60
N LEU A 19 19.67 15.29 -17.44
CA LEU A 19 18.81 15.78 -18.51
C LEU A 19 19.06 17.28 -18.80
N PRO A 20 18.86 17.74 -20.05
CA PRO A 20 18.89 19.16 -20.35
C PRO A 20 17.85 19.94 -19.53
N ALA A 21 18.17 21.18 -19.17
CA ALA A 21 17.30 22.01 -18.32
C ALA A 21 15.86 22.14 -18.84
N ALA A 22 15.67 22.21 -20.16
CA ALA A 22 14.35 22.24 -20.79
C ALA A 22 13.54 20.97 -20.51
N LYS A 23 14.19 19.80 -20.52
CA LYS A 23 13.55 18.50 -20.24
C LYS A 23 13.27 18.33 -18.76
N ILE A 24 14.12 18.85 -17.88
CA ILE A 24 13.84 18.91 -16.44
C ILE A 24 12.60 19.77 -16.16
N LYS A 25 12.47 20.92 -16.82
CA LYS A 25 11.26 21.77 -16.70
C LYS A 25 10.01 21.05 -17.21
N GLN A 26 10.09 20.40 -18.36
CA GLN A 26 9.00 19.60 -18.90
C GLN A 26 8.58 18.49 -17.92
N LEU A 27 9.55 17.77 -17.35
CA LEU A 27 9.29 16.71 -16.37
C LEU A 27 8.58 17.24 -15.12
N LYS A 28 9.02 18.39 -14.59
CA LYS A 28 8.35 19.03 -13.45
C LYS A 28 6.92 19.46 -13.74
N SER A 29 6.63 19.87 -14.98
CA SER A 29 5.27 20.22 -15.39
C SER A 29 4.33 19.02 -15.50
N VAL A 30 4.88 17.82 -15.71
CA VAL A 30 4.09 16.57 -15.77
C VAL A 30 3.95 15.96 -14.38
N LEU A 31 4.99 16.06 -13.55
CA LEU A 31 4.98 15.66 -12.14
C LEU A 31 4.58 16.84 -11.24
N ASP A 32 3.45 17.47 -11.56
CA ASP A 32 2.94 18.58 -10.78
C ASP A 32 2.30 18.10 -9.46
N GLU A 33 1.94 19.05 -8.60
CA GLU A 33 1.34 18.74 -7.30
C GLU A 33 -0.01 18.01 -7.44
N GLN A 34 -0.76 18.32 -8.50
CA GLN A 34 -2.04 17.67 -8.77
C GLN A 34 -1.84 16.18 -9.10
N PHE A 35 -0.94 15.85 -10.00
CA PHE A 35 -0.61 14.47 -10.34
C PHE A 35 -0.12 13.68 -9.12
N ILE A 36 0.75 14.29 -8.30
CA ILE A 36 1.25 13.66 -7.07
C ILE A 36 0.09 13.39 -6.10
N TYR A 37 -0.82 14.34 -5.93
CA TYR A 37 -1.99 14.20 -5.06
C TYR A 37 -2.95 13.10 -5.54
N GLU A 38 -3.26 13.07 -6.83
CA GLU A 38 -4.11 12.04 -7.45
C GLU A 38 -3.49 10.65 -7.25
N LYS A 39 -2.18 10.51 -7.49
CA LYS A 39 -1.48 9.24 -7.27
C LYS A 39 -1.50 8.78 -5.81
N ALA A 40 -1.24 9.69 -4.87
CA ALA A 40 -1.28 9.38 -3.45
C ALA A 40 -2.69 8.96 -2.99
N THR A 41 -3.73 9.58 -3.55
CA THR A 41 -5.13 9.25 -3.25
C THR A 41 -5.51 7.86 -3.78
N GLU A 42 -5.04 7.51 -4.99
CA GLU A 42 -5.22 6.17 -5.56
C GLU A 42 -4.54 5.08 -4.70
N GLU A 43 -3.29 5.29 -4.28
CA GLU A 43 -2.57 4.35 -3.43
C GLU A 43 -3.26 4.14 -2.06
N LEU A 44 -3.81 5.20 -1.48
CA LEU A 44 -4.60 5.12 -0.25
C LEU A 44 -5.91 4.34 -0.45
N SER A 45 -6.57 4.53 -1.59
CA SER A 45 -7.79 3.79 -1.96
C SER A 45 -7.52 2.29 -2.10
N ASP A 46 -6.40 1.92 -2.72
CA ASP A 46 -5.99 0.52 -2.86
C ASP A 46 -5.67 -0.10 -1.49
N PHE A 47 -4.96 0.63 -0.63
CA PHE A 47 -4.67 0.15 0.72
C PHE A 47 -5.94 0.01 1.57
N GLN A 48 -6.85 0.98 1.49
CA GLN A 48 -8.16 0.91 2.15
C GLN A 48 -8.96 -0.30 1.65
N SER A 49 -8.96 -0.54 0.33
CA SER A 49 -9.62 -1.70 -0.26
C SER A 49 -9.02 -3.02 0.21
N TYR A 50 -7.70 -3.10 0.35
CA TYR A 50 -7.03 -4.28 0.91
C TYR A 50 -7.46 -4.55 2.37
N LEU A 51 -7.55 -3.50 3.21
CA LEU A 51 -7.98 -3.65 4.60
C LEU A 51 -9.45 -4.09 4.72
N LEU A 52 -10.33 -3.51 3.90
CA LEU A 52 -11.76 -3.82 3.91
C LEU A 52 -12.06 -5.22 3.37
N ASN A 53 -11.24 -5.71 2.42
CA ASN A 53 -11.36 -7.05 1.85
C ASN A 53 -10.46 -8.08 2.54
N GLY A 54 -9.91 -7.75 3.72
CA GLY A 54 -9.15 -8.68 4.53
C GLY A 54 -10.01 -9.89 4.95
N PRO A 55 -9.37 -11.04 5.24
CA PRO A 55 -10.09 -12.24 5.66
C PRO A 55 -10.87 -11.98 6.95
N SER A 56 -12.19 -12.19 6.90
CA SER A 56 -13.07 -12.14 8.06
C SER A 56 -13.42 -13.55 8.53
N MET A 57 -13.70 -13.70 9.84
CA MET A 57 -14.15 -14.98 10.38
C MET A 57 -15.53 -15.33 9.81
N LYS A 58 -15.70 -16.57 9.34
CA LYS A 58 -17.02 -17.15 9.08
C LYS A 58 -17.77 -17.33 10.41
N THR A 59 -19.10 -17.40 10.33
CA THR A 59 -19.96 -17.58 11.51
C THR A 59 -19.53 -18.75 12.40
N GLU A 60 -19.22 -19.90 11.81
CA GLU A 60 -18.74 -21.10 12.54
C GLU A 60 -17.43 -20.84 13.30
N GLN A 61 -16.50 -20.11 12.67
CA GLN A 61 -15.22 -19.76 13.29
C GLN A 61 -15.42 -18.76 14.44
N PHE A 62 -16.38 -17.85 14.30
CA PHE A 62 -16.74 -16.91 15.34
C PHE A 62 -17.40 -17.59 16.55
N GLU A 63 -18.33 -18.53 16.32
CA GLU A 63 -18.94 -19.33 17.39
C GLU A 63 -17.89 -20.13 18.15
N GLN A 64 -16.97 -20.78 17.43
CA GLN A 64 -15.86 -21.50 18.05
C GLN A 64 -14.96 -20.57 18.88
N TYR A 65 -14.66 -19.37 18.35
CA TYR A 65 -13.90 -18.36 19.07
C TYR A 65 -14.58 -17.96 20.39
N GLN A 66 -15.90 -17.74 20.38
CA GLN A 66 -16.65 -17.40 21.59
C GLN A 66 -16.63 -18.52 22.63
N ALA A 67 -16.86 -19.76 22.20
CA ALA A 67 -16.82 -20.94 23.07
C ALA A 67 -15.44 -21.09 23.73
N ASN A 68 -14.38 -20.98 22.93
CA ASN A 68 -13.00 -20.99 23.42
C ASN A 68 -12.75 -19.86 24.42
N ARG A 69 -13.24 -18.65 24.13
CA ARG A 69 -13.04 -17.51 25.04
C ARG A 69 -13.73 -17.71 26.38
N LYS A 70 -14.95 -18.23 26.39
CA LYS A 70 -15.68 -18.57 27.61
C LYS A 70 -14.92 -19.62 28.43
N HIS A 71 -14.45 -20.68 27.76
CA HIS A 71 -13.68 -21.74 28.40
C HIS A 71 -12.39 -21.21 29.05
N PHE A 72 -11.61 -20.39 28.32
CA PHE A 72 -10.37 -19.83 28.86
C PHE A 72 -10.58 -18.85 30.00
N ASN A 73 -11.68 -18.08 29.98
CA ASN A 73 -11.99 -17.18 31.08
C ASN A 73 -12.33 -17.98 32.34
N GLN A 74 -13.14 -19.04 32.21
CA GLN A 74 -13.45 -19.94 33.32
C GLN A 74 -12.21 -20.65 33.88
N TRP A 75 -11.28 -21.04 33.02
CA TRP A 75 -10.00 -21.61 33.44
C TRP A 75 -9.15 -20.62 34.25
N ARG A 76 -9.09 -19.34 33.83
CA ARG A 76 -8.31 -18.30 34.52
C ARG A 76 -8.90 -17.87 35.86
N THR A 77 -10.19 -18.07 36.06
CA THR A 77 -10.88 -17.72 37.32
C THR A 77 -10.95 -18.88 38.32
N LYS A 78 -10.38 -20.04 37.97
CA LYS A 78 -10.12 -21.14 38.92
C LYS A 78 -8.71 -21.00 39.47
#